data_AF-A0A3D0RH95-F1
#
_entry.id   AF-A0A3D0RH95-F1
#
_cell.length_a   1.000
_cell.length_b   1.000
_cell.length_c   1.000
_cell.angle_alpha   90.00
_cell.angle_beta   90.00
_cell.angle_gamma   90.00
#
_symmetry.space_group_name_H-M   'P 1'
#
loop_
_entity.id
_entity.type
_entity.pdbx_description
1 polymer ?
#
loop_
_entity_poly.entity_id
_entity_poly.type
_entity_poly.pdbx_seq_one_letter_code
_entity_poly.pdbx_strand_id
1 'polypeptide(L)'
;ARSRVVSAAAGAGLDVIDVPFLDLDDMDGMRVAAEQARDLGFSGKGSVHPKQIPALNEVFTPAAERIARARRVIAEFEAADTGLVVVDGKLIEKPV
;
A
#
# COMPACT_ATOMS: atom_id res chain seq x y z
N ALA A 1 13.43 -11.78 4.41
CA ALA A 1 12.92 -11.37 5.73
C ALA A 1 11.69 -10.45 5.59
N ARG A 2 11.83 -9.24 5.01
CA ARG A 2 10.74 -8.24 4.87
C ARG A 2 9.44 -8.78 4.28
N SER A 3 9.49 -9.49 3.15
CA SER A 3 8.27 -10.05 2.51
C SER A 3 7.51 -11.02 3.41
N ARG A 4 8.20 -11.81 4.25
CA ARG A 4 7.54 -12.73 5.19
C ARG A 4 6.73 -11.99 6.24
N VAL A 5 7.24 -10.86 6.73
CA VAL A 5 6.53 -10.02 7.71
C VAL A 5 5.30 -9.41 7.06
N VAL A 6 5.44 -8.86 5.85
CA VAL A 6 4.31 -8.28 5.11
C VAL A 6 3.23 -9.32 4.84
N SER A 7 3.59 -10.51 4.35
CA SER A 7 2.60 -11.57 4.11
C SER A 7 1.89 -12.02 5.39
N ALA A 8 2.61 -12.15 6.50
CA ALA A 8 2.01 -12.51 7.79
C ALA A 8 1.06 -11.42 8.31
N ALA A 9 1.46 -10.15 8.19
CA ALA A 9 0.62 -9.01 8.59
C ALA A 9 -0.65 -8.92 7.74
N ALA A 10 -0.53 -9.07 6.42
CA ALA A 10 -1.67 -9.08 5.49
C ALA A 10 -2.65 -10.22 5.82
N GLY A 11 -2.16 -11.43 6.07
CA GLY A 11 -3.00 -12.57 6.48
C GLY A 11 -3.68 -12.38 7.84
N ALA A 12 -3.11 -11.55 8.71
CA ALA A 12 -3.67 -11.19 10.01
C ALA A 12 -4.52 -9.91 10.00
N GLY A 13 -4.62 -9.20 8.86
CA GLY A 13 -5.29 -7.89 8.78
C GLY A 13 -4.60 -6.79 9.59
N LEU A 14 -3.27 -6.88 9.77
CA LEU A 14 -2.48 -5.92 10.53
C LEU A 14 -1.70 -4.99 9.60
N ASP A 15 -1.61 -3.71 10.00
CA ASP A 15 -0.67 -2.78 9.39
C ASP A 15 0.77 -3.14 9.74
N VAL A 16 1.68 -2.89 8.80
CA VAL A 16 3.11 -3.15 8.98
C VAL A 16 3.94 -1.94 8.56
N ILE A 17 4.88 -1.55 9.43
CA ILE A 17 5.72 -0.38 9.26
C ILE A 17 7.16 -0.81 8.99
N ASP A 18 7.77 -0.27 7.93
CA ASP A 18 9.17 -0.51 7.59
C ASP A 18 10.11 0.31 8.49
N VAL A 19 11.35 -0.15 8.62
CA VAL A 19 12.36 0.50 9.48
C VAL A 19 12.72 1.90 8.97
N PRO A 20 13.19 2.83 9.80
CA PRO A 20 13.62 4.15 9.33
C PRO A 20 14.81 4.11 8.37
N PHE A 21 14.91 5.14 7.52
CA PHE A 21 16.12 5.41 6.74
C PHE A 21 17.02 6.35 7.54
N LEU A 22 18.25 5.92 7.79
CA LEU A 22 19.13 6.54 8.80
C LEU A 22 20.04 7.62 8.24
N ASP A 23 20.32 7.62 6.95
CA ASP A 23 21.08 8.69 6.31
C ASP A 23 20.15 9.91 6.12
N LEU A 24 20.43 10.97 6.86
CA LEU A 24 19.62 12.18 6.85
C LEU A 24 19.93 13.05 5.63
N ASP A 25 21.11 12.93 5.03
CA ASP A 25 21.52 13.81 3.93
C ASP A 25 21.08 13.25 2.57
N ASP A 26 20.73 11.96 2.50
CA ASP A 26 20.19 11.30 1.31
C ASP A 26 18.65 11.16 1.31
N MET A 27 17.97 12.26 1.01
CA MET A 27 16.50 12.29 0.92
C MET A 27 15.95 11.53 -0.30
N ASP A 28 16.72 11.45 -1.40
CA ASP A 28 16.31 10.75 -2.62
C ASP A 28 16.40 9.24 -2.43
N GLY A 29 17.49 8.74 -1.83
CA GLY A 29 17.62 7.34 -1.45
C GLY A 29 16.56 6.91 -0.43
N MET A 30 16.22 7.79 0.52
CA MET A 30 15.09 7.57 1.44
C MET A 30 13.77 7.37 0.69
N ARG A 31 13.49 8.21 -0.32
CA ARG A 31 12.27 8.12 -1.12
C ARG A 31 12.20 6.82 -1.92
N VAL A 32 13.28 6.45 -2.59
CA VAL A 32 13.37 5.17 -3.33
C VAL A 32 13.14 3.99 -2.39
N ALA A 33 13.76 4.00 -1.20
CA ALA A 33 13.58 2.94 -0.21
C ALA A 33 12.13 2.86 0.32
N ALA A 34 11.46 4.01 0.47
CA ALA A 34 10.06 4.07 0.87
C ALA A 34 9.12 3.54 -0.22
N GLU A 35 9.35 3.89 -1.49
CA GLU A 35 8.57 3.38 -2.63
C GLU A 35 8.70 1.86 -2.76
N GLN A 36 9.91 1.32 -2.62
CA GLN A 36 10.14 -0.12 -2.58
C GLN A 36 9.43 -0.80 -1.41
N ALA A 37 9.35 -0.15 -0.25
CA ALA A 37 8.64 -0.69 0.91
C ALA A 37 7.12 -0.73 0.65
N ARG A 38 6.56 0.36 0.13
CA ARG A 38 5.15 0.44 -0.28
C ARG A 38 4.82 -0.64 -1.30
N ASP A 39 5.65 -0.80 -2.33
CA ASP A 39 5.41 -1.76 -3.41
C ASP A 39 5.49 -3.22 -2.92
N LEU A 40 6.26 -3.47 -1.85
CA LEU A 40 6.29 -4.77 -1.18
C LEU A 40 5.03 -5.03 -0.33
N GLY A 41 4.29 -3.98 0.04
CA GLY A 41 3.03 -4.05 0.82
C GLY A 41 3.13 -3.52 2.25
N PHE A 42 4.16 -2.73 2.58
CA PHE A 42 4.18 -2.01 3.86
C PHE A 42 3.15 -0.87 3.87
N SER A 43 2.52 -0.64 5.04
CA SER A 43 1.56 0.45 5.26
C SER A 43 2.27 1.79 5.50
N GLY A 44 3.55 1.78 5.87
CA GLY A 44 4.32 2.97 6.17
C GLY A 44 5.79 2.68 6.43
N LYS A 45 6.54 3.73 6.78
CA LYS A 45 7.96 3.64 7.19
C LYS A 45 8.22 4.57 8.37
N GLY A 46 9.03 4.13 9.32
CA GLY A 46 9.42 4.94 10.46
C GLY A 46 10.21 6.18 10.03
N SER A 47 9.98 7.31 10.71
CA SER A 47 10.74 8.55 10.52
C SER A 47 11.66 8.77 11.72
N VAL A 48 12.91 9.15 11.45
CA VAL A 48 13.88 9.56 12.49
C VAL A 48 14.09 11.08 12.54
N HIS A 49 13.54 11.82 11.57
CA HIS A 49 13.67 13.28 11.52
C HIS A 49 12.44 13.93 10.88
N PRO A 50 11.92 15.06 11.41
CA PRO A 50 10.72 15.72 10.88
C PRO A 50 10.74 16.00 9.37
N LYS A 51 11.92 16.32 8.81
CA LYS A 51 12.11 16.55 7.37
C LYS A 51 11.74 15.36 6.46
N GLN A 52 11.75 14.13 6.99
CA GLN A 52 11.36 12.93 6.23
C GLN A 52 9.83 12.78 6.13
N ILE A 53 9.07 13.37 7.05
CA ILE A 53 7.62 13.14 7.18
C ILE A 53 6.84 13.50 5.90
N PRO A 54 7.04 14.68 5.27
CA PRO A 54 6.26 15.04 4.08
C PRO A 54 6.43 14.03 2.93
N ALA A 55 7.67 13.63 2.64
CA ALA A 55 7.98 12.71 1.57
C ALA A 55 7.47 11.28 1.87
N LEU A 56 7.59 10.82 3.12
CA LEU A 56 7.04 9.52 3.53
C LEU A 56 5.51 9.51 3.39
N ASN A 57 4.82 10.55 3.87
CA ASN A 57 3.36 10.65 3.73
C ASN A 57 2.95 10.66 2.25
N GLU A 58 3.67 11.38 1.40
CA GLU A 58 3.41 11.39 -0.04
C GLU A 58 3.54 9.99 -0.66
N VAL A 59 4.61 9.26 -0.35
CA VAL A 59 4.86 7.92 -0.89
C VAL A 59 3.77 6.93 -0.48
N PHE A 60 3.35 6.95 0.78
CA PHE A 60 2.39 5.98 1.33
C PHE A 60 0.92 6.41 1.17
N THR A 61 0.64 7.65 0.76
CA THR A 61 -0.73 8.07 0.46
C THR A 61 -1.15 7.55 -0.92
N PRO A 62 -2.19 6.71 -1.03
CA PRO A 62 -2.65 6.24 -2.33
C PRO A 62 -3.27 7.38 -3.13
N ALA A 63 -3.05 7.35 -4.45
CA ALA A 63 -3.66 8.31 -5.38
C ALA A 63 -5.20 8.23 -5.34
N ALA A 64 -5.87 9.37 -5.56
CA ALA A 64 -7.32 9.48 -5.49
C ALA A 64 -8.02 8.54 -6.48
N GLU A 65 -7.42 8.32 -7.66
CA GLU A 65 -7.90 7.42 -8.71
C GLU A 65 -7.90 5.97 -8.23
N ARG A 66 -6.88 5.56 -7.46
CA ARG A 66 -6.78 4.22 -6.89
C ARG A 66 -7.88 3.99 -5.85
N ILE A 67 -8.15 4.99 -5.01
CA ILE A 67 -9.26 4.94 -4.03
C ILE A 67 -10.61 4.87 -4.76
N ALA A 68 -10.83 5.71 -5.77
CA ALA A 68 -12.07 5.74 -6.54
C ALA A 68 -12.33 4.40 -7.23
N ARG A 69 -11.30 3.79 -7.83
CA ARG A 69 -11.40 2.47 -8.44
C ARG A 69 -11.71 1.38 -7.39
N ALA A 70 -11.03 1.39 -6.25
CA ALA A 70 -11.29 0.41 -5.19
C ALA A 70 -12.75 0.47 -4.69
N ARG A 71 -13.27 1.68 -4.47
CA ARG A 71 -14.68 1.88 -4.09
C ARG A 71 -15.66 1.37 -5.15
N ARG A 72 -15.37 1.61 -6.43
CA ARG A 72 -16.20 1.11 -7.54
C ARG A 72 -16.22 -0.41 -7.59
N VAL A 73 -15.05 -1.05 -7.45
CA VAL A 73 -14.94 -2.52 -7.40
C VAL A 73 -15.79 -3.09 -6.26
N ILE A 74 -15.71 -2.50 -5.06
CA ILE A 74 -16.52 -2.94 -3.91
C ILE A 74 -18.02 -2.80 -4.23
N ALA A 75 -18.45 -1.64 -4.72
CA ALA A 75 -19.87 -1.39 -5.02
C ALA A 75 -20.44 -2.31 -6.11
N GLU A 76 -19.68 -2.55 -7.19
CA GLU A 76 -20.10 -3.46 -8.26
C GLU A 76 -20.16 -4.91 -7.76
N PHE A 77 -19.20 -5.32 -6.92
CA PHE A 77 -19.18 -6.66 -6.34
C PHE A 77 -20.34 -6.89 -5.36
N GLU A 78 -20.66 -5.90 -4.51
CA GLU A 78 -21.78 -5.97 -3.56
C GLU A 78 -23.15 -6.01 -4.26
N ALA A 79 -23.26 -5.41 -5.45
CA ALA A 79 -24.49 -5.44 -6.25
C ALA A 79 -24.66 -6.74 -7.05
N ALA A 80 -23.62 -7.58 -7.18
CA ALA A 80 -23.64 -8.78 -7.98
C ALA A 80 -23.97 -10.04 -7.17
N ASP A 81 -24.89 -10.85 -7.66
CA ASP A 81 -25.32 -12.11 -7.01
C ASP A 81 -24.40 -13.31 -7.32
N THR A 82 -23.47 -13.17 -8.27
CA THR A 82 -22.73 -14.30 -8.86
C THR A 82 -21.33 -14.49 -8.31
N GLY A 83 -20.87 -13.62 -7.41
CA GLY A 83 -19.51 -13.66 -6.84
C GLY A 83 -18.38 -13.34 -7.84
N LEU A 84 -18.72 -12.95 -9.07
CA LEU A 84 -17.81 -12.49 -10.12
C LEU A 84 -18.36 -11.23 -10.78
N VAL A 85 -17.50 -10.24 -11.01
CA VAL A 85 -17.85 -8.99 -11.72
C VAL A 85 -16.78 -8.60 -12.72
N VAL A 86 -17.15 -7.83 -13.74
CA VAL A 86 -16.20 -7.30 -14.72
C VAL A 86 -16.11 -5.78 -14.56
N VAL A 87 -14.98 -5.30 -14.05
CA VAL A 87 -14.71 -3.87 -13.83
C VAL A 87 -13.55 -3.45 -14.73
N ASP A 88 -13.73 -2.39 -15.52
CA ASP A 88 -12.74 -1.90 -16.50
C ASP A 88 -12.23 -2.99 -17.47
N GLY A 89 -13.13 -3.90 -17.88
CA GLY A 89 -12.79 -5.04 -18.75
C GLY A 89 -11.95 -6.13 -18.09
N LYS A 90 -11.77 -6.09 -16.76
CA LYS A 90 -11.06 -7.12 -15.98
C LYS A 90 -12.03 -7.88 -15.10
N LEU A 91 -11.90 -9.20 -15.09
CA LEU A 91 -12.63 -10.07 -14.18
C LEU A 91 -12.13 -9.86 -12.75
N ILE A 92 -13.05 -9.68 -11.80
CA ILE A 92 -12.80 -9.55 -10.37
C ILE A 92 -13.61 -10.61 -9.63
N GLU A 93 -12.93 -11.34 -8.75
CA GLU A 93 -13.50 -12.36 -7.86
C GLU A 93 -13.02 -12.13 -6.42
N LYS A 94 -13.63 -12.83 -5.46
CA LYS A 94 -13.11 -12.82 -4.08
C LYS A 94 -11.70 -13.41 -4.08
N PRO A 95 -10.74 -12.78 -3.38
CA PRO A 95 -9.42 -13.37 -3.18
C PRO A 95 -9.57 -14.78 -2.57
N VAL A 96 -8.86 -15.75 -3.14
CA VAL A 96 -8.68 -17.10 -2.57
C VAL A 96 -7.63 -17.11 -1.46
#